data_AF-A0A2E1MPT2-F1
#
_entry.id   AF-A0A2E1MPT2-F1
#
_cell.length_a   1.000
_cell.length_b   1.000
_cell.length_c   1.000
_cell.angle_alpha   90.00
_cell.angle_beta   90.00
_cell.angle_gamma   90.00
#
_symmetry.space_group_name_H-M   'P 1'
#
loop_
_entity.id
_entity.type
_entity.pdbx_description
1 polymer ?
#
loop_
_entity_poly.entity_id
_entity_poly.type
_entity_poly.pdbx_seq_one_letter_code
_entity_poly.pdbx_strand_id
1 'polypeptide(L)'
;MITDPLFLIGFIGMALCLFAWIKFNIEEEDTEPFVIKYISTISFISGIAILLSIFNNSGDLGIVLLAGSIIAFIVMILGYLFKNTEIISTSRGYLIPIFLIFVLRTFLYEPYQIPSGSMEPQLKKGDFLLVNKFAYGIKVKRIGIPKLYRTDPQYGDPVVIIPPHNPVPYIKRLIGKPGDVVRIINKQVYINGELLKRSFIETEEVVLKKRYVYSSGKSVVTEIDAIGDLYSEQHDKSEYVIRNTREENEQFPQEWTVPKGHYFVMGDNRDNSNDSTKDVGFVPRENFFGRADYLWMTWECWTCIPTFKKVGKIK
;
A
#
# COMPACT_ATOMS: atom_id res chain seq x y z
N MET A 1 -11.59 -6.75 -12.15
CA MET A 1 -10.71 -7.95 -12.17
C MET A 1 -11.48 -9.20 -12.59
N ILE A 2 -12.44 -9.72 -11.82
CA ILE A 2 -13.10 -11.02 -12.13
C ILE A 2 -13.89 -10.98 -13.45
N THR A 3 -14.39 -9.82 -13.86
CA THR A 3 -15.11 -9.61 -15.12
C THR A 3 -14.20 -9.28 -16.31
N ASP A 4 -12.88 -9.20 -16.08
CA ASP A 4 -11.94 -8.85 -17.13
C ASP A 4 -11.75 -10.02 -18.11
N PRO A 5 -11.89 -9.81 -19.43
CA PRO A 5 -11.78 -10.89 -20.41
C PRO A 5 -10.41 -11.60 -20.36
N LEU A 6 -9.33 -10.85 -20.14
CA LEU A 6 -7.98 -11.41 -20.09
C LEU A 6 -7.79 -12.29 -18.85
N PHE A 7 -8.35 -11.86 -17.70
CA PHE A 7 -8.41 -12.68 -16.49
C PHE A 7 -9.18 -13.98 -16.72
N LEU A 8 -10.37 -13.90 -17.33
CA LEU A 8 -11.23 -15.06 -17.58
C LEU A 8 -10.57 -16.07 -18.53
N ILE A 9 -9.98 -15.60 -19.63
CA ILE A 9 -9.27 -16.46 -20.58
C ILE A 9 -8.09 -17.18 -19.89
N GLY A 10 -7.26 -16.43 -19.16
CA GLY A 10 -6.14 -17.03 -18.43
C GLY A 10 -6.61 -18.00 -17.34
N PHE A 11 -7.69 -17.68 -16.62
CA PHE A 11 -8.25 -18.57 -15.61
C PHE A 11 -8.78 -19.88 -16.22
N ILE A 12 -9.53 -19.79 -17.32
CA ILE A 12 -10.04 -20.98 -18.04
C ILE A 12 -8.87 -21.83 -18.56
N GLY A 13 -7.86 -21.22 -19.17
CA GLY A 13 -6.66 -21.93 -19.63
C GLY A 13 -5.95 -22.68 -18.51
N MET A 14 -5.77 -22.02 -17.36
CA MET A 14 -5.14 -22.65 -16.19
C MET A 14 -6.00 -23.77 -15.60
N ALA A 15 -7.33 -23.58 -15.55
CA ALA A 15 -8.27 -24.59 -15.06
C ALA A 15 -8.29 -25.83 -15.97
N LEU A 16 -8.23 -25.64 -17.29
CA LEU A 16 -8.15 -26.74 -18.27
C LEU A 16 -6.86 -27.53 -18.12
N CYS A 17 -5.71 -26.85 -17.96
CA CYS A 17 -4.44 -27.51 -17.70
C CYS A 17 -4.48 -28.33 -16.41
N LEU A 18 -5.01 -27.75 -15.33
CA LEU A 18 -5.11 -28.42 -14.04
C LEU A 18 -6.02 -29.65 -14.11
N PHE A 19 -7.20 -29.51 -14.74
CA PHE A 19 -8.14 -30.61 -14.89
C PHE A 19 -7.55 -31.74 -15.75
N ALA A 20 -6.97 -31.40 -16.90
CA ALA A 20 -6.34 -32.39 -17.78
C ALA A 20 -5.22 -33.14 -17.04
N TRP A 21 -4.38 -32.42 -16.28
CA TRP A 21 -3.29 -33.02 -15.51
C TRP A 21 -3.77 -33.96 -14.41
N ILE A 22 -4.79 -33.55 -13.64
CA ILE A 22 -5.40 -34.42 -12.62
C ILE A 22 -5.98 -35.67 -13.27
N LYS A 23 -6.73 -35.50 -14.37
CA LYS A 23 -7.35 -36.62 -15.09
C LYS A 23 -6.30 -37.61 -15.59
N PHE A 24 -5.27 -37.12 -16.27
CA PHE A 24 -4.17 -37.94 -16.81
C PHE A 24 -3.46 -38.76 -15.72
N ASN A 25 -3.23 -38.16 -14.55
CA ASN A 25 -2.60 -38.84 -13.41
C ASN A 25 -3.51 -39.86 -12.72
N ILE A 26 -4.84 -39.72 -12.81
CA ILE A 26 -5.78 -40.67 -12.21
C ILE A 26 -6.04 -41.85 -13.14
N GLU A 27 -6.18 -41.59 -14.44
CA GLU A 27 -6.56 -42.61 -15.44
C GLU A 27 -5.37 -43.40 -15.97
N GLU A 28 -4.12 -42.99 -15.68
CA GLU A 28 -2.89 -43.64 -16.17
C GLU A 28 -2.93 -43.87 -17.70
N GLU A 29 -3.42 -42.87 -18.47
CA GLU A 29 -3.53 -42.97 -19.93
C GLU A 29 -2.13 -43.08 -20.59
N ASP A 30 -1.92 -44.07 -21.46
CA ASP A 30 -0.64 -44.26 -22.19
C ASP A 30 -0.34 -43.15 -23.21
N THR A 31 -1.36 -42.43 -23.68
CA THR A 31 -1.22 -41.38 -24.69
C THR A 31 -1.47 -40.01 -24.09
N GLU A 32 -0.47 -39.13 -24.15
CA GLU A 32 -0.61 -37.76 -23.68
C GLU A 32 -1.63 -36.96 -24.52
N PRO A 33 -2.70 -36.45 -23.90
CA PRO A 33 -3.60 -35.51 -24.55
C PRO A 33 -2.85 -34.24 -24.98
N PHE A 34 -3.35 -33.55 -26.03
CA PHE A 34 -2.75 -32.31 -26.53
C PHE A 34 -2.47 -31.29 -25.41
N VAL A 35 -3.39 -31.15 -24.45
CA VAL A 35 -3.25 -30.23 -23.31
C VAL A 35 -2.09 -30.61 -22.38
N ILE A 36 -1.84 -31.91 -22.17
CA ILE A 36 -0.71 -32.40 -21.35
C ILE A 36 0.61 -32.14 -22.07
N LYS A 37 0.68 -32.50 -23.35
CA LYS A 37 1.87 -32.28 -24.19
C LYS A 37 2.34 -30.82 -24.21
N TYR A 38 1.39 -29.87 -24.19
CA TYR A 38 1.68 -28.44 -24.20
C TYR A 38 1.36 -27.72 -22.88
N ILE A 39 1.27 -28.46 -21.77
CA ILE A 39 0.79 -27.93 -20.49
C ILE A 39 1.61 -26.73 -20.01
N SER A 40 2.94 -26.78 -20.17
CA SER A 40 3.85 -25.71 -19.76
C SER A 40 3.62 -24.42 -20.56
N THR A 41 3.40 -24.52 -21.87
CA THR A 41 3.17 -23.35 -22.73
C THR A 41 1.80 -22.72 -22.45
N ILE A 42 0.76 -23.54 -22.35
CA ILE A 42 -0.61 -23.07 -22.11
C ILE A 42 -0.70 -22.43 -20.72
N SER A 43 -0.14 -23.07 -19.69
CA SER A 43 -0.11 -22.52 -18.33
C SER A 43 0.71 -21.23 -18.23
N PHE A 44 1.84 -21.13 -18.94
CA PHE A 44 2.65 -19.90 -18.96
C PHE A 44 1.91 -18.72 -19.58
N ILE A 45 1.29 -18.90 -20.75
CA ILE A 45 0.51 -17.86 -21.43
C ILE A 45 -0.69 -17.45 -20.55
N SER A 46 -1.37 -18.43 -19.97
CA SER A 46 -2.50 -18.21 -19.04
C SER A 46 -2.08 -17.43 -17.80
N GLY A 47 -0.93 -17.78 -17.22
CA GLY A 47 -0.35 -17.09 -16.07
C GLY A 47 0.00 -15.63 -16.38
N ILE A 48 0.60 -15.35 -17.54
CA ILE A 48 0.88 -13.97 -17.98
C ILE A 48 -0.43 -13.19 -18.16
N ALA A 49 -1.45 -13.77 -18.79
CA ALA A 49 -2.74 -13.11 -18.99
C ALA A 49 -3.40 -12.72 -17.65
N ILE A 50 -3.40 -13.62 -16.67
CA ILE A 50 -3.88 -13.34 -15.31
C ILE A 50 -3.07 -12.22 -14.67
N LEU A 51 -1.73 -12.29 -14.71
CA LEU A 51 -0.86 -11.28 -14.12
C LEU A 51 -1.10 -9.89 -14.75
N LEU A 52 -1.11 -9.79 -16.07
CA LEU A 52 -1.36 -8.54 -16.78
C LEU A 52 -2.73 -7.95 -16.42
N SER A 53 -3.76 -8.79 -16.33
CA SER A 53 -5.09 -8.34 -15.92
C SER A 53 -5.09 -7.81 -14.48
N ILE A 54 -4.42 -8.49 -13.55
CA ILE A 54 -4.30 -8.05 -12.16
C ILE A 54 -3.61 -6.69 -12.09
N PHE A 55 -2.49 -6.51 -12.80
CA PHE A 55 -1.76 -5.24 -12.81
C PHE A 55 -2.59 -4.11 -13.42
N ASN A 56 -3.22 -4.34 -14.57
CA ASN A 56 -3.98 -3.29 -15.26
C ASN A 56 -5.23 -2.87 -14.49
N ASN A 57 -5.91 -3.83 -13.85
CA ASN A 57 -7.15 -3.58 -13.11
C ASN A 57 -6.94 -3.28 -11.62
N SER A 58 -5.68 -3.11 -11.17
CA SER A 58 -5.34 -2.96 -9.74
C SER A 58 -5.99 -4.04 -8.86
N GLY A 59 -5.95 -5.28 -9.33
CA GLY A 59 -6.57 -6.43 -8.68
C GLY A 59 -5.95 -6.73 -7.32
N ASP A 60 -6.77 -7.14 -6.36
CA ASP A 60 -6.30 -7.58 -5.04
C ASP A 60 -5.67 -8.98 -5.18
N LEU A 61 -4.34 -9.00 -5.29
CA LEU A 61 -3.56 -10.24 -5.39
C LEU A 61 -3.72 -11.14 -4.14
N GLY A 62 -4.20 -10.61 -3.00
CA GLY A 62 -4.59 -11.41 -1.84
C GLY A 62 -5.77 -12.35 -2.13
N ILE A 63 -6.76 -11.90 -2.91
CA ILE A 63 -7.91 -12.74 -3.34
C ILE A 63 -7.43 -13.87 -4.25
N VAL A 64 -6.50 -13.56 -5.16
CA VAL A 64 -5.94 -14.54 -6.09
C VAL A 64 -5.14 -15.60 -5.35
N LEU A 65 -4.31 -15.18 -4.39
CA LEU A 65 -3.56 -16.10 -3.53
C LEU A 65 -4.49 -16.98 -2.69
N LEU A 66 -5.56 -16.42 -2.11
CA LEU A 66 -6.57 -17.20 -1.38
C LEU A 66 -7.24 -18.25 -2.26
N ALA A 67 -7.70 -17.86 -3.46
CA ALA A 67 -8.32 -18.77 -4.40
C ALA A 67 -7.35 -19.88 -4.82
N GLY A 68 -6.10 -19.53 -5.11
CA GLY A 68 -5.02 -20.48 -5.41
C GLY A 68 -4.77 -21.47 -4.27
N SER A 69 -4.73 -20.99 -3.01
CA SER A 69 -4.61 -21.87 -1.84
C SER A 69 -5.79 -22.82 -1.69
N ILE A 70 -7.03 -22.35 -1.89
CA ILE A 70 -8.23 -23.19 -1.83
C ILE A 70 -8.18 -24.27 -2.92
N ILE A 71 -7.85 -23.91 -4.16
CA ILE A 71 -7.72 -24.86 -5.27
C ILE A 71 -6.64 -25.89 -4.96
N ALA A 72 -5.44 -25.47 -4.56
CA ALA A 72 -4.34 -26.38 -4.22
C ALA A 72 -4.73 -27.34 -3.07
N PHE A 73 -5.49 -26.85 -2.08
CA PHE A 73 -6.00 -27.67 -1.00
C PHE A 73 -7.02 -28.72 -1.48
N ILE A 74 -7.94 -28.35 -2.37
CA ILE A 74 -8.91 -29.28 -2.98
C ILE A 74 -8.18 -30.36 -3.79
N VAL A 75 -7.19 -29.98 -4.61
CA VAL A 75 -6.40 -30.92 -5.41
C VAL A 75 -5.62 -31.88 -4.51
N MET A 76 -5.09 -31.40 -3.39
CA MET A 76 -4.43 -32.25 -2.39
C MET A 76 -5.40 -33.27 -1.78
N ILE A 77 -6.63 -32.85 -1.44
CA ILE A 77 -7.68 -33.77 -0.96
C ILE A 77 -8.00 -34.83 -2.01
N LEU A 78 -8.14 -34.46 -3.29
CA LEU A 78 -8.34 -35.42 -4.38
C LEU A 78 -7.17 -36.42 -4.45
N GLY A 79 -5.93 -35.96 -4.35
CA GLY A 79 -4.75 -36.83 -4.30
C GLY A 79 -4.83 -37.86 -3.17
N TYR A 80 -5.26 -37.47 -1.96
CA TYR A 80 -5.50 -38.39 -0.86
C TYR A 80 -6.65 -39.37 -1.12
N LEU A 81 -7.76 -38.92 -1.71
CA LEU A 81 -8.92 -39.77 -2.03
C LEU A 81 -8.58 -40.84 -3.07
N PHE A 82 -7.81 -40.48 -4.10
CA PHE A 82 -7.36 -41.39 -5.16
C PHE A 82 -6.07 -42.13 -4.81
N LYS A 83 -5.49 -41.90 -3.63
CA LYS A 83 -4.21 -42.48 -3.18
C LYS A 83 -3.04 -42.26 -4.16
N ASN A 84 -3.09 -41.18 -4.94
CA ASN A 84 -2.06 -40.86 -5.92
C ASN A 84 -0.96 -39.99 -5.28
N THR A 85 0.26 -40.53 -5.21
CA THR A 85 1.41 -39.85 -4.56
C THR A 85 1.93 -38.66 -5.35
N GLU A 86 1.81 -38.67 -6.68
CA GLU A 86 2.24 -37.58 -7.56
C GLU A 86 1.36 -36.34 -7.35
N ILE A 87 0.05 -36.52 -7.29
CA ILE A 87 -0.90 -35.44 -7.00
C ILE A 87 -0.68 -34.86 -5.60
N ILE A 88 -0.48 -35.71 -4.59
CA ILE A 88 -0.25 -35.27 -3.21
C ILE A 88 1.06 -34.45 -3.10
N SER A 89 2.15 -34.97 -3.65
CA SER A 89 3.46 -34.31 -3.55
C SER A 89 3.48 -32.96 -4.26
N THR A 90 2.92 -32.91 -5.48
CA THR A 90 2.84 -31.71 -6.32
C THR A 90 1.90 -30.65 -5.70
N SER A 91 0.69 -31.03 -5.30
CA SER A 91 -0.26 -30.09 -4.68
C SER A 91 0.26 -29.51 -3.36
N ARG A 92 0.93 -30.32 -2.53
CA ARG A 92 1.60 -29.84 -1.30
C ARG A 92 2.70 -28.83 -1.63
N GLY A 93 3.46 -29.08 -2.70
CA GLY A 93 4.52 -28.19 -3.18
C GLY A 93 4.02 -26.79 -3.57
N TYR A 94 2.81 -26.68 -4.13
CA TYR A 94 2.20 -25.39 -4.44
C TYR A 94 1.40 -24.79 -3.28
N LEU A 95 0.70 -25.62 -2.51
CA LEU A 95 -0.13 -25.16 -1.40
C LEU A 95 0.69 -24.41 -0.35
N ILE A 96 1.81 -24.98 0.10
CA ILE A 96 2.60 -24.40 1.20
C ILE A 96 3.11 -22.99 0.85
N PRO A 97 3.83 -22.76 -0.28
CA PRO A 97 4.32 -21.42 -0.61
C PRO A 97 3.18 -20.42 -0.87
N ILE A 98 2.15 -20.80 -1.63
CA ILE A 98 1.04 -19.89 -1.94
C ILE A 98 0.30 -19.50 -0.66
N PHE A 99 0.02 -20.47 0.21
CA PHE A 99 -0.66 -20.21 1.48
C PHE A 99 0.21 -19.39 2.44
N LEU A 100 1.52 -19.67 2.50
CA LEU A 100 2.45 -18.88 3.30
C LEU A 100 2.49 -17.42 2.83
N ILE A 101 2.65 -17.19 1.51
CA ILE A 101 2.63 -15.83 0.94
C ILE A 101 1.27 -15.16 1.17
N PHE A 102 0.17 -15.90 1.03
CA PHE A 102 -1.18 -15.42 1.35
C PHE A 102 -1.27 -14.94 2.79
N VAL A 103 -0.82 -15.74 3.77
CA VAL A 103 -0.87 -15.38 5.20
C VAL A 103 0.03 -14.18 5.49
N LEU A 104 1.28 -14.21 5.00
CA LEU A 104 2.24 -13.12 5.18
C LEU A 104 1.69 -11.80 4.62
N ARG A 105 1.12 -11.82 3.42
CA ARG A 105 0.60 -10.61 2.78
C ARG A 105 -0.72 -10.13 3.38
N THR A 106 -1.63 -11.06 3.67
CA THR A 106 -2.97 -10.71 4.15
C THR A 106 -2.88 -10.08 5.53
N PHE A 107 -2.00 -10.62 6.37
CA PHE A 107 -1.96 -10.24 7.76
C PHE A 107 -0.70 -9.46 8.17
N LEU A 108 0.51 -9.83 7.70
CA LEU A 108 1.78 -9.28 8.20
C LEU A 108 2.19 -7.97 7.50
N TYR A 109 2.76 -8.10 6.31
CA TYR A 109 3.39 -7.00 5.59
C TYR A 109 2.88 -6.95 4.15
N GLU A 110 2.51 -5.75 3.71
CA GLU A 110 2.10 -5.50 2.34
C GLU A 110 3.03 -4.49 1.67
N PRO A 111 3.62 -4.82 0.51
CA PRO A 111 4.47 -3.89 -0.21
C PRO A 111 3.63 -2.83 -0.93
N TYR A 112 4.02 -1.56 -0.82
CA TYR A 112 3.41 -0.44 -1.55
C TYR A 112 4.46 0.40 -2.25
N GLN A 113 4.14 0.90 -3.45
CA GLN A 113 4.94 1.92 -4.12
C GLN A 113 4.39 3.31 -3.81
N ILE A 114 5.26 4.29 -3.57
CA ILE A 114 4.89 5.68 -3.34
C ILE A 114 4.68 6.40 -4.68
N PRO A 115 3.44 6.86 -4.97
CA PRO A 115 3.14 7.52 -6.24
C PRO A 115 3.32 9.05 -6.19
N SER A 116 3.44 9.65 -4.99
CA SER A 116 3.39 11.10 -4.77
C SER A 116 4.49 11.59 -3.80
N GLY A 117 4.83 12.88 -3.88
CA GLY A 117 5.86 13.52 -3.05
C GLY A 117 5.37 14.17 -1.76
N SER A 118 4.18 13.78 -1.25
CA SER A 118 3.60 14.41 -0.03
C SER A 118 4.34 14.06 1.27
N MET A 119 5.16 13.01 1.26
CA MET A 119 5.99 12.57 2.38
C MET A 119 7.48 12.84 2.13
N GLU A 120 7.81 13.74 1.19
CA GLU A 120 9.17 14.20 0.99
C GLU A 120 9.64 15.08 2.16
N PRO A 121 10.94 15.09 2.47
CA PRO A 121 12.05 14.46 1.73
C PRO A 121 12.27 12.98 2.06
N GLN A 122 11.67 12.47 3.15
CA GLN A 122 11.94 11.13 3.66
C GLN A 122 11.49 10.04 2.68
N LEU A 123 10.27 10.15 2.15
CA LEU A 123 9.70 9.21 1.19
C LEU A 123 9.45 9.93 -0.15
N LYS A 124 10.13 9.44 -1.18
CA LYS A 124 10.10 10.01 -2.54
C LYS A 124 9.23 9.16 -3.45
N LYS A 125 8.77 9.76 -4.55
CA LYS A 125 8.08 9.02 -5.61
C LYS A 125 8.98 7.90 -6.14
N GLY A 126 8.43 6.69 -6.25
CA GLY A 126 9.16 5.50 -6.65
C GLY A 126 9.75 4.67 -5.50
N ASP A 127 9.67 5.14 -4.25
CA ASP A 127 10.04 4.34 -3.08
C ASP A 127 9.04 3.19 -2.87
N PHE A 128 9.56 2.03 -2.48
CA PHE A 128 8.80 0.84 -2.10
C PHE A 128 8.89 0.62 -0.59
N LEU A 129 7.72 0.55 0.04
CA LEU A 129 7.56 0.42 1.48
C LEU A 129 7.03 -0.95 1.85
N LEU A 130 7.35 -1.41 3.06
CA LEU A 130 6.66 -2.51 3.73
C LEU A 130 5.73 -1.95 4.80
N VAL A 131 4.44 -2.15 4.59
CA VAL A 131 3.39 -1.68 5.50
C VAL A 131 2.97 -2.81 6.42
N ASN A 132 3.18 -2.61 7.72
CA ASN A 132 2.77 -3.52 8.78
C ASN A 132 1.27 -3.35 9.07
N LYS A 133 0.48 -4.34 8.69
CA LYS A 133 -0.98 -4.33 8.84
C LYS A 133 -1.43 -4.74 10.24
N PHE A 134 -0.57 -5.42 11.00
CA PHE A 134 -0.84 -5.76 12.40
C PHE A 134 -0.58 -4.60 13.37
N ALA A 135 0.19 -3.58 12.97
CA ALA A 135 0.58 -2.47 13.84
C ALA A 135 -0.60 -1.83 14.59
N TYR A 136 -1.78 -1.80 13.94
CA TYR A 136 -3.01 -1.21 14.47
C TYR A 136 -4.14 -2.23 14.65
N GLY A 137 -3.81 -3.52 14.71
CA GLY A 137 -4.77 -4.61 14.88
C GLY A 137 -5.33 -5.19 13.59
N ILE A 138 -5.81 -6.43 13.69
CA ILE A 138 -6.31 -7.19 12.53
C ILE A 138 -7.67 -6.62 12.11
N LYS A 139 -7.72 -6.04 10.90
CA LYS A 139 -8.98 -5.57 10.32
C LYS A 139 -9.70 -6.70 9.59
N VAL A 140 -10.81 -7.17 10.15
CA VAL A 140 -11.72 -8.09 9.46
C VAL A 140 -12.82 -7.26 8.82
N LYS A 141 -12.86 -7.17 7.47
CA LYS A 141 -13.76 -6.30 6.68
C LYS A 141 -15.25 -6.34 7.11
N ARG A 142 -15.71 -7.42 7.77
CA ARG A 142 -17.11 -7.62 8.18
C ARG A 142 -17.36 -7.47 9.69
N ILE A 143 -16.33 -7.56 10.53
CA ILE A 143 -16.43 -7.52 12.01
C ILE A 143 -15.75 -6.26 12.60
N GLY A 144 -15.00 -5.52 11.78
CA GLY A 144 -14.15 -4.42 12.25
C GLY A 144 -12.86 -4.94 12.88
N ILE A 145 -12.24 -4.13 13.74
CA ILE A 145 -11.03 -4.50 14.48
C ILE A 145 -11.49 -5.04 15.85
N PRO A 146 -11.23 -6.31 16.19
CA PRO A 146 -11.54 -6.84 17.51
C PRO A 146 -10.87 -5.99 18.60
N LYS A 147 -11.63 -5.56 19.61
CA LYS A 147 -11.12 -4.67 20.69
C LYS A 147 -9.87 -5.22 21.39
N LEU A 148 -9.74 -6.53 21.50
CA LEU A 148 -8.64 -7.20 22.20
C LEU A 148 -7.26 -7.02 21.53
N TYR A 149 -7.22 -6.71 20.24
CA TYR A 149 -5.96 -6.55 19.47
C TYR A 149 -5.81 -5.17 18.84
N ARG A 150 -6.54 -4.16 19.35
CA ARG A 150 -6.51 -2.80 18.82
C ARG A 150 -5.41 -2.00 19.52
N THR A 151 -4.32 -1.76 18.81
CA THR A 151 -3.28 -0.79 19.22
C THR A 151 -3.56 0.54 18.53
N ASP A 152 -3.56 1.63 19.27
CA ASP A 152 -3.75 2.96 18.68
C ASP A 152 -2.43 3.53 18.15
N PRO A 153 -2.48 4.28 17.04
CA PRO A 153 -1.29 4.87 16.43
C PRO A 153 -0.67 5.90 17.37
N GLN A 154 0.65 5.99 17.34
CA GLN A 154 1.44 6.88 18.18
C GLN A 154 1.84 8.14 17.43
N TYR A 155 2.13 9.21 18.16
CA TYR A 155 2.53 10.48 17.56
C TYR A 155 3.78 10.29 16.69
N GLY A 156 3.77 10.91 15.51
CA GLY A 156 4.82 10.75 14.53
C GLY A 156 4.81 9.44 13.75
N ASP A 157 3.93 8.47 14.03
CA ASP A 157 3.87 7.24 13.24
C ASP A 157 3.57 7.56 11.76
N PRO A 158 4.33 6.98 10.80
CA PRO A 158 3.99 7.02 9.38
C PRO A 158 2.83 6.05 9.10
N VAL A 159 1.62 6.60 9.11
CA VAL A 159 0.37 5.85 9.01
C VAL A 159 -0.08 5.73 7.55
N VAL A 160 -0.50 4.52 7.18
CA VAL A 160 -1.23 4.27 5.93
C VAL A 160 -2.70 4.28 6.26
N ILE A 161 -3.45 5.16 5.60
CA ILE A 161 -4.87 5.37 5.78
C ILE A 161 -5.60 5.20 4.46
N ILE A 162 -6.88 4.84 4.50
CA ILE A 162 -7.75 4.86 3.33
C ILE A 162 -8.78 5.97 3.56
N PRO A 163 -8.69 7.13 2.88
CA PRO A 163 -9.64 8.22 3.07
C PRO A 163 -11.10 7.77 2.80
N PRO A 164 -12.10 8.29 3.53
CA PRO A 164 -13.51 7.88 3.32
C PRO A 164 -14.02 8.12 1.90
N HIS A 165 -13.53 9.19 1.25
CA HIS A 165 -13.97 9.64 -0.08
C HIS A 165 -13.09 9.10 -1.22
N ASN A 166 -11.99 8.39 -0.92
CA ASN A 166 -11.08 7.84 -1.91
C ASN A 166 -10.56 6.47 -1.46
N PRO A 167 -10.88 5.37 -2.17
CA PRO A 167 -10.44 4.02 -1.78
C PRO A 167 -8.93 3.78 -1.97
N VAL A 168 -8.16 4.77 -2.42
CA VAL A 168 -6.71 4.68 -2.60
C VAL A 168 -5.99 4.91 -1.26
N PRO A 169 -5.06 4.03 -0.85
CA PRO A 169 -4.27 4.21 0.37
C PRO A 169 -3.35 5.43 0.30
N TYR A 170 -3.38 6.26 1.34
CA TYR A 170 -2.52 7.42 1.52
C TYR A 170 -1.55 7.15 2.67
N ILE A 171 -0.30 7.55 2.51
CA ILE A 171 0.66 7.63 3.62
C ILE A 171 0.73 9.07 4.12
N LYS A 172 0.62 9.24 5.44
CA LYS A 172 0.74 10.50 6.15
C LYS A 172 1.38 10.26 7.51
N ARG A 173 1.79 11.32 8.19
CA ARG A 173 2.29 11.26 9.55
C ARG A 173 1.19 11.59 10.55
N LEU A 174 1.11 10.83 11.64
CA LEU A 174 0.17 11.14 12.71
C LEU A 174 0.63 12.35 13.52
N ILE A 175 -0.22 13.37 13.60
CA ILE A 175 0.05 14.61 14.34
C ILE A 175 -0.92 14.78 15.52
N GLY A 176 -2.22 14.51 15.37
CA GLY A 176 -3.20 14.68 16.44
C GLY A 176 -3.96 13.38 16.75
N LYS A 177 -4.18 13.11 18.03
CA LYS A 177 -4.99 12.01 18.56
C LYS A 177 -6.37 12.52 19.01
N PRO A 178 -7.35 11.63 19.27
CA PRO A 178 -8.67 12.03 19.73
C PRO A 178 -8.62 12.97 20.95
N GLY A 179 -9.22 14.15 20.82
CA GLY A 179 -9.28 15.17 21.87
C GLY A 179 -8.18 16.25 21.80
N ASP A 180 -7.16 16.08 20.97
CA ASP A 180 -6.11 17.09 20.82
C ASP A 180 -6.64 18.37 20.14
N VAL A 181 -6.04 19.50 20.51
CA VAL A 181 -6.16 20.77 19.79
C VAL A 181 -4.90 20.98 18.97
N VAL A 182 -5.03 20.88 17.65
CA VAL A 182 -3.95 21.12 16.69
C VAL A 182 -4.08 22.54 16.15
N ARG A 183 -3.04 23.35 16.28
CA ARG A 183 -3.02 24.72 15.76
C ARG A 183 -1.79 24.95 14.90
N ILE A 184 -1.95 25.63 13.77
CA ILE A 184 -0.85 25.98 12.87
C ILE A 184 -0.76 27.49 12.75
N ILE A 185 0.43 28.04 13.02
CA ILE A 185 0.72 29.47 12.91
C ILE A 185 2.07 29.61 12.22
N ASN A 186 2.16 30.37 11.12
CA ASN A 186 3.43 30.60 10.42
C ASN A 186 4.21 29.29 10.14
N LYS A 187 3.47 28.25 9.70
CA LYS A 187 3.99 26.90 9.42
C LYS A 187 4.58 26.16 10.63
N GLN A 188 4.30 26.62 11.84
CA GLN A 188 4.64 25.94 13.09
C GLN A 188 3.40 25.26 13.64
N VAL A 189 3.56 24.00 14.04
CA VAL A 189 2.48 23.19 14.60
C VAL A 189 2.52 23.28 16.12
N TYR A 190 1.36 23.48 16.72
CA TYR A 190 1.14 23.48 18.16
C TYR A 190 0.13 22.38 18.48
N ILE A 191 0.40 21.58 19.51
CA ILE A 191 -0.48 20.53 19.99
C ILE A 191 -0.83 20.84 21.44
N ASN A 192 -2.12 21.01 21.72
CA ASN A 192 -2.63 21.38 23.04
C ASN A 192 -1.96 22.66 23.61
N GLY A 193 -1.61 23.60 22.72
CA GLY A 193 -0.93 24.85 23.06
C GLY A 193 0.60 24.77 23.12
N GLU A 194 1.19 23.57 23.08
CA GLU A 194 2.64 23.38 23.10
C GLU A 194 3.21 23.36 21.67
N LEU A 195 4.26 24.16 21.42
CA LEU A 195 4.95 24.19 20.14
C LEU A 195 5.69 22.87 19.88
N LEU A 196 5.47 22.25 18.72
CA LEU A 196 6.27 21.12 18.28
C LEU A 196 7.71 21.59 18.00
N LYS A 197 8.65 21.01 18.74
CA LYS A 197 10.07 21.39 18.63
C LYS A 197 10.59 21.00 17.26
N ARG A 198 11.31 21.92 16.62
CA ARG A 198 12.03 21.65 15.39
C ARG A 198 13.37 22.37 15.32
N SER A 199 14.33 21.78 14.64
CA SER A 199 15.63 22.38 14.32
C SER A 199 15.79 22.49 12.81
N PHE A 200 16.33 23.61 12.34
CA PHE A 200 16.67 23.78 10.92
C PHE A 200 17.83 22.85 10.55
N ILE A 201 17.73 22.21 9.39
CA ILE A 201 18.78 21.33 8.83
C ILE A 201 19.49 22.07 7.70
N GLU A 202 18.78 22.28 6.58
CA GLU A 202 19.34 22.89 5.38
C GLU A 202 18.23 23.45 4.48
N THR A 203 18.65 24.21 3.47
CA THR A 203 17.79 24.74 2.41
C THR A 203 18.07 23.97 1.12
N GLU A 204 17.02 23.62 0.38
CA GLU A 204 17.11 22.96 -0.93
C GLU A 204 16.27 23.67 -1.99
N GLU A 205 16.70 23.57 -3.25
CA GLU A 205 15.90 23.97 -4.40
C GLU A 205 14.87 22.88 -4.71
N VAL A 206 13.61 23.28 -4.87
CA VAL A 206 12.50 22.36 -5.14
C VAL A 206 11.68 22.85 -6.33
N VAL A 207 11.20 21.91 -7.13
CA VAL A 207 10.29 22.21 -8.24
C VAL A 207 8.86 21.88 -7.81
N LEU A 208 8.01 22.89 -7.72
CA LEU A 208 6.60 22.74 -7.42
C LEU A 208 5.80 22.57 -8.70
N LYS A 209 4.87 21.60 -8.71
CA LYS A 209 3.90 21.45 -9.81
C LYS A 209 2.56 22.02 -9.36
N LYS A 210 2.18 23.20 -9.86
CA LYS A 210 0.88 23.82 -9.59
C LYS A 210 -0.11 23.54 -10.69
N ARG A 211 -1.31 23.11 -10.32
CA ARG A 211 -2.43 22.91 -11.24
C ARG A 211 -3.35 24.13 -11.20
N TYR A 212 -3.47 24.81 -12.32
CA TYR A 212 -4.43 25.90 -12.52
C TYR A 212 -5.64 25.37 -13.27
N VAL A 213 -6.84 25.57 -12.70
CA VAL A 213 -8.11 25.26 -13.36
C VAL A 213 -8.73 26.59 -13.78
N TYR A 214 -8.76 26.84 -15.08
CA TYR A 214 -9.38 28.04 -15.63
C TYR A 214 -10.91 27.91 -15.62
N SER A 215 -11.62 29.03 -15.63
CA SER A 215 -13.09 29.07 -15.72
C SER A 215 -13.65 28.35 -16.96
N SER A 216 -12.85 28.20 -18.00
CA SER A 216 -13.15 27.40 -19.19
C SER A 216 -13.13 25.88 -18.96
N GLY A 217 -12.78 25.41 -17.75
CA GLY A 217 -12.58 24.00 -17.42
C GLY A 217 -11.20 23.45 -17.84
N LYS A 218 -10.39 24.24 -18.55
CA LYS A 218 -9.02 23.85 -18.92
C LYS A 218 -8.16 23.75 -17.67
N SER A 219 -7.50 22.60 -17.47
CA SER A 219 -6.47 22.42 -16.44
C SER A 219 -5.09 22.54 -17.06
N VAL A 220 -4.24 23.41 -16.50
CA VAL A 220 -2.82 23.53 -16.90
C VAL A 220 -1.96 23.25 -15.68
N VAL A 221 -0.90 22.48 -15.86
CA VAL A 221 0.11 22.23 -14.83
C VAL A 221 1.36 23.03 -15.19
N THR A 222 1.83 23.83 -14.24
CA THR A 222 3.05 24.64 -14.39
C THR A 222 4.06 24.23 -13.34
N GLU A 223 5.32 24.17 -13.73
CA GLU A 223 6.45 23.95 -12.83
C GLU A 223 7.03 25.30 -12.41
N ILE A 224 7.28 25.46 -11.11
CA ILE A 224 7.78 26.70 -10.52
C ILE A 224 8.94 26.33 -9.61
N ASP A 225 10.07 27.00 -9.80
CA ASP A 225 11.21 26.88 -8.89
C ASP A 225 10.87 27.55 -7.56
N ALA A 226 11.13 26.85 -6.46
CA ALA A 226 10.89 27.32 -5.12
C ALA A 226 12.00 26.85 -4.18
N ILE A 227 12.01 27.42 -2.97
CA ILE A 227 13.02 27.13 -1.96
C ILE A 227 12.37 26.37 -0.81
N GLY A 228 12.83 25.15 -0.54
CA GLY A 228 12.40 24.32 0.57
C GLY A 228 13.36 24.40 1.75
N ASP A 229 12.86 24.70 2.94
CA ASP A 229 13.61 24.61 4.19
C ASP A 229 13.29 23.27 4.87
N LEU A 230 14.34 22.49 5.15
CA LEU A 230 14.25 21.21 5.85
C LEU A 230 14.41 21.42 7.36
N TYR A 231 13.54 20.76 8.13
CA TYR A 231 13.59 20.78 9.59
C TYR A 231 13.52 19.36 10.15
N SER A 232 14.29 19.09 11.20
CA SER A 232 14.05 17.92 12.07
C SER A 232 12.98 18.31 13.07
N GLU A 233 11.84 17.62 13.04
CA GLU A 233 10.71 17.87 13.92
C GLU A 233 10.53 16.70 14.90
N GLN A 234 10.38 17.01 16.18
CA GLN A 234 10.24 16.02 17.24
C GLN A 234 8.80 16.02 17.78
N HIS A 235 8.18 14.84 17.78
CA HIS A 235 6.86 14.62 18.37
C HIS A 235 6.89 13.39 19.28
N ASP A 236 6.77 13.62 20.59
CA ASP A 236 6.88 12.57 21.61
C ASP A 236 8.21 11.81 21.48
N LYS A 237 8.17 10.53 21.09
CA LYS A 237 9.37 9.67 20.91
C LYS A 237 9.86 9.62 19.47
N SER A 238 9.17 10.29 18.55
CA SER A 238 9.42 10.24 17.11
C SER A 238 10.16 11.50 16.68
N GLU A 239 11.16 11.34 15.82
CA GLU A 239 11.90 12.43 15.18
C GLU A 239 11.97 12.16 13.68
N TYR A 240 11.53 13.14 12.89
CA TYR A 240 11.38 12.99 11.45
C TYR A 240 11.66 14.31 10.72
N VAL A 241 11.97 14.21 9.43
CA VAL A 241 12.32 15.38 8.62
C VAL A 241 11.09 15.88 7.87
N ILE A 242 10.83 17.18 7.98
CA ILE A 242 9.77 17.86 7.24
C ILE A 242 10.36 18.90 6.29
N ARG A 243 9.57 19.30 5.30
CA ARG A 243 9.87 20.40 4.38
C ARG A 243 8.78 21.46 4.46
N ASN A 244 9.21 22.71 4.64
CA ASN A 244 8.39 23.90 4.41
C ASN A 244 8.93 24.66 3.22
N THR A 245 8.08 25.02 2.25
CA THR A 245 8.48 25.80 1.08
C THR A 245 8.29 27.29 1.35
N ARG A 246 9.30 28.12 1.09
CA ARG A 246 9.20 29.58 1.27
C ARG A 246 8.14 30.18 0.34
N GLU A 247 7.50 31.26 0.78
CA GLU A 247 6.55 32.06 -0.01
C GLU A 247 5.31 31.31 -0.53
N GLU A 248 5.12 30.05 -0.12
CA GLU A 248 3.93 29.25 -0.39
C GLU A 248 3.02 29.19 0.82
N ASN A 249 1.71 29.09 0.58
CA ASN A 249 0.67 28.91 1.61
C ASN A 249 0.93 29.78 2.86
N GLU A 250 0.90 31.10 2.73
CA GLU A 250 0.82 32.00 3.88
C GLU A 250 -0.50 31.71 4.62
N GLN A 251 -0.45 30.79 5.58
CA GLN A 251 -1.61 30.33 6.31
C GLN A 251 -1.93 31.32 7.41
N PHE A 252 -3.15 31.87 7.36
CA PHE A 252 -3.78 32.41 8.56
C PHE A 252 -3.75 31.36 9.67
N PRO A 253 -3.68 31.76 10.96
CA PRO A 253 -3.77 30.84 12.06
C PRO A 253 -5.01 29.94 11.92
N GLN A 254 -4.79 28.63 11.88
CA GLN A 254 -5.85 27.63 11.81
C GLN A 254 -5.78 26.72 13.02
N GLU A 255 -6.93 26.32 13.53
CA GLU A 255 -7.06 25.49 14.72
C GLU A 255 -8.13 24.42 14.51
N TRP A 256 -7.83 23.21 14.94
CA TRP A 256 -8.71 22.05 14.85
C TRP A 256 -8.73 21.33 16.18
N THR A 257 -9.94 21.03 16.67
CA THR A 257 -10.12 20.10 17.78
C THR A 257 -10.43 18.71 17.21
N VAL A 258 -9.57 17.73 17.48
CA VAL A 258 -9.69 16.38 16.94
C VAL A 258 -10.87 15.66 17.59
N PRO A 259 -11.88 15.23 16.81
CA PRO A 259 -13.05 14.54 17.37
C PRO A 259 -12.69 13.20 18.02
N LYS A 260 -13.55 12.74 18.92
CA LYS A 260 -13.42 11.39 19.50
C LYS A 260 -13.38 10.32 18.40
N GLY A 261 -12.48 9.35 18.54
CA GLY A 261 -12.31 8.26 17.57
C GLY A 261 -11.67 8.65 16.24
N HIS A 262 -11.28 9.92 16.07
CA HIS A 262 -10.63 10.43 14.87
C HIS A 262 -9.20 10.89 15.15
N TYR A 263 -8.43 11.07 14.09
CA TYR A 263 -7.03 11.45 14.13
C TYR A 263 -6.74 12.56 13.12
N PHE A 264 -5.72 13.35 13.41
CA PHE A 264 -5.22 14.40 12.52
C PHE A 264 -3.87 13.97 11.95
N VAL A 265 -3.75 13.96 10.63
CA VAL A 265 -2.55 13.52 9.92
C VAL A 265 -2.04 14.64 9.02
N MET A 266 -0.73 14.73 8.84
CA MET A 266 -0.08 15.69 7.95
C MET A 266 0.96 15.02 7.07
N GLY A 267 1.23 15.59 5.90
CA GLY A 267 2.40 15.19 5.12
C GLY A 267 3.69 15.80 5.67
N ASP A 268 4.81 15.14 5.41
CA ASP A 268 6.13 15.68 5.75
C ASP A 268 6.50 16.84 4.82
N ASN A 269 5.99 16.83 3.59
CA ASN A 269 6.08 17.95 2.65
C ASN A 269 4.90 18.90 2.90
N ARG A 270 5.04 19.77 3.91
CA ARG A 270 3.94 20.51 4.57
C ARG A 270 3.13 21.37 3.62
N ASP A 271 3.80 22.01 2.67
CA ASP A 271 3.15 22.88 1.68
C ASP A 271 2.56 22.11 0.48
N ASN A 272 3.08 20.91 0.20
CA ASN A 272 2.70 20.08 -0.95
C ASN A 272 2.09 18.73 -0.52
N SER A 273 1.24 18.78 0.49
CA SER A 273 0.49 17.63 0.99
C SER A 273 -1.01 17.90 0.95
N ASN A 274 -1.78 16.89 0.56
CA ASN A 274 -3.22 16.83 0.76
C ASN A 274 -3.48 15.95 1.98
N ASP A 275 -3.77 16.59 3.12
CA ASP A 275 -3.84 15.97 4.44
C ASP A 275 -5.00 16.54 5.27
N SER A 276 -4.98 16.37 6.60
CA SER A 276 -6.09 16.78 7.45
C SER A 276 -6.37 18.28 7.44
N THR A 277 -5.41 19.11 7.00
CA THR A 277 -5.60 20.55 6.80
C THR A 277 -6.39 20.88 5.52
N LYS A 278 -6.56 19.90 4.62
CA LYS A 278 -7.18 20.03 3.30
C LYS A 278 -8.25 18.94 3.10
N ASP A 279 -8.16 18.12 2.05
CA ASP A 279 -9.25 17.23 1.63
C ASP A 279 -9.37 15.96 2.48
N VAL A 280 -8.29 15.52 3.17
CA VAL A 280 -8.36 14.29 3.98
C VAL A 280 -9.26 14.48 5.19
N GLY A 281 -9.23 15.67 5.80
CA GLY A 281 -9.94 15.97 7.04
C GLY A 281 -9.51 15.05 8.20
N PHE A 282 -10.37 14.92 9.21
CA PHE A 282 -10.12 14.00 10.32
C PHE A 282 -10.31 12.55 9.88
N VAL A 283 -9.37 11.68 10.25
CA VAL A 283 -9.35 10.28 9.82
C VAL A 283 -9.97 9.40 10.91
N PRO A 284 -11.08 8.69 10.64
CA PRO A 284 -11.64 7.73 11.58
C PRO A 284 -10.68 6.58 11.85
N ARG A 285 -10.67 6.04 13.07
CA ARG A 285 -9.73 4.98 13.47
C ARG A 285 -9.82 3.72 12.60
N GLU A 286 -11.01 3.40 12.11
CA GLU A 286 -11.28 2.26 11.22
C GLU A 286 -10.65 2.41 9.83
N ASN A 287 -10.26 3.63 9.44
CA ASN A 287 -9.63 3.91 8.15
C ASN A 287 -8.11 3.75 8.18
N PHE A 288 -7.52 3.50 9.36
CA PHE A 288 -6.12 3.13 9.48
C PHE A 288 -5.91 1.72 8.95
N PHE A 289 -5.04 1.60 7.95
CA PHE A 289 -4.73 0.37 7.26
C PHE A 289 -3.49 -0.33 7.85
N GLY A 290 -2.46 0.44 8.22
CA GLY A 290 -1.22 -0.09 8.79
C GLY A 290 -0.18 0.99 9.02
N ARG A 291 1.00 0.62 9.52
CA ARG A 291 2.15 1.51 9.71
C ARG A 291 3.24 1.20 8.67
N ALA A 292 3.81 2.21 8.05
CA ALA A 292 4.93 2.03 7.16
C ALA A 292 6.22 1.87 7.98
N ASP A 293 6.74 0.65 8.11
CA ASP A 293 7.88 0.38 8.99
C ASP A 293 9.23 0.44 8.25
N TYR A 294 9.27 0.04 6.97
CA TYR A 294 10.52 -0.08 6.21
C TYR A 294 10.40 0.43 4.78
N LEU A 295 11.47 1.06 4.29
CA LEU A 295 11.74 1.27 2.87
C LEU A 295 12.71 0.18 2.42
N TRP A 296 12.36 -0.59 1.40
CA TRP A 296 13.15 -1.75 0.97
C TRP A 296 13.71 -1.64 -0.45
N MET A 297 13.23 -0.70 -1.28
CA MET A 297 13.74 -0.45 -2.62
C MET A 297 13.29 0.93 -3.11
N THR A 298 14.05 1.56 -4.00
CA THR A 298 13.62 2.74 -4.76
C THR A 298 13.72 2.44 -6.25
N TRP A 299 12.62 2.60 -6.99
CA TRP A 299 12.57 2.38 -8.43
C TRP A 299 11.71 3.46 -9.10
N GLU A 300 12.39 4.44 -9.70
CA GLU A 300 11.77 5.68 -10.19
C GLU A 300 11.04 5.52 -11.52
N CYS A 301 11.52 4.61 -12.37
CA CYS A 301 10.94 4.34 -13.69
C CYS A 301 11.18 2.90 -14.11
N TRP A 302 10.32 2.34 -14.96
CA TRP A 302 10.41 0.93 -15.40
C TRP A 302 11.72 0.62 -16.15
N THR A 303 12.30 1.60 -16.84
CA THR A 303 13.59 1.46 -17.54
C THR A 303 14.80 1.77 -16.65
N CYS A 304 14.57 2.23 -15.42
CA CYS A 304 15.62 2.58 -14.47
C CYS A 304 16.12 1.32 -13.75
N ILE A 305 17.35 1.36 -13.24
CA ILE A 305 17.85 0.31 -12.35
C ILE A 305 17.35 0.59 -10.93
N PRO A 306 16.74 -0.39 -10.23
CA PRO A 306 16.32 -0.19 -8.84
C PRO A 306 17.53 0.05 -7.93
N THR A 307 17.37 0.94 -6.95
CA THR A 307 18.42 1.28 -5.99
C THR A 307 18.02 0.88 -4.57
N PHE A 308 19.03 0.56 -3.75
CA PHE A 308 18.85 0.10 -2.37
C PHE A 308 19.55 1.02 -1.35
N LYS A 309 19.97 2.23 -1.77
CA LYS A 309 20.73 3.16 -0.93
C LYS A 309 19.94 3.69 0.27
N LYS A 310 18.62 3.85 0.12
CA LYS A 310 17.72 4.36 1.17
C LYS A 310 17.13 3.26 2.07
N VAL A 311 17.54 1.99 1.89
CA VAL A 311 16.93 0.87 2.60
C VAL A 311 17.12 1.03 4.10
N GLY A 312 16.02 0.94 4.84
CA GLY A 312 16.06 1.13 6.28
C GLY A 312 14.69 1.28 6.90
N LYS A 313 14.70 1.44 8.22
CA LYS A 313 13.50 1.71 9.00
C LYS A 313 13.05 3.15 8.74
N ILE A 314 11.75 3.33 8.53
CA ILE A 314 11.12 4.65 8.42
C ILE A 314 10.96 5.20 9.83
N LYS A 315 11.50 6.39 10.06
CA LYS A 315 11.32 7.15 11.30
C LYS A 315 9.98 7.90 11.29
#